data_AF-A0A317TYN6-F1
#
_entry.id   AF-A0A317TYN6-F1
#
_cell.length_a   1.000
_cell.length_b   1.000
_cell.length_c   1.000
_cell.angle_alpha   90.00
_cell.angle_beta   90.00
_cell.angle_gamma   90.00
#
_symmetry.space_group_name_H-M   'P 1'
#
loop_
_entity.id
_entity.type
_entity.pdbx_description
1 polymer ?
#
loop_
_entity_poly.entity_id
_entity_poly.type
_entity_poly.pdbx_seq_one_letter_code
_entity_poly.pdbx_strand_id
1 'polypeptide(L)'
;MKLPAPHNDISNALTVRALGGGKLNISFELTYPYVVNGELQANTGELSGVANIKGDTAVYSSSEYGSCTITITFIKPGMLSVKQDGSDADCGFGHNVYADGTYYKKKK
;
A
#
# COMPACT_ATOMS: atom_id res chain seq x y z
N MET A 1 -3.20 19.13 -18.42
CA MET A 1 -4.35 18.52 -17.71
C MET A 1 -3.83 18.03 -16.37
N LYS A 2 -4.32 18.56 -15.25
CA LYS A 2 -3.85 18.17 -13.91
C LYS A 2 -4.30 16.73 -13.65
N LEU A 3 -3.34 15.82 -13.41
CA LEU A 3 -3.63 14.53 -12.81
C LEU A 3 -4.46 14.78 -11.52
N PRO A 4 -5.47 13.95 -11.23
CA PRO A 4 -6.29 14.17 -10.06
C PRO A 4 -5.39 14.27 -8.84
N ALA A 5 -5.64 15.28 -8.02
CA ALA A 5 -4.90 15.49 -6.79
C ALA A 5 -5.02 14.21 -5.91
N PRO A 6 -3.96 13.82 -5.19
CA PRO A 6 -3.80 12.51 -4.53
C PRO A 6 -4.85 12.16 -3.45
N HIS A 7 -5.87 12.98 -3.24
CA HIS A 7 -6.89 12.81 -2.22
C HIS A 7 -8.19 12.11 -2.69
N ASN A 8 -8.26 11.62 -3.94
CA ASN A 8 -9.43 10.91 -4.48
C ASN A 8 -9.08 9.61 -5.23
N ASP A 9 -7.94 9.00 -4.91
CA ASP A 9 -7.56 7.70 -5.45
C ASP A 9 -8.47 6.60 -4.85
N ILE A 10 -9.61 6.37 -5.49
CA ILE A 10 -10.56 5.32 -5.12
C ILE A 10 -10.06 3.91 -5.47
N SER A 11 -9.08 3.81 -6.39
CA SER A 11 -8.47 2.57 -6.88
C SER A 11 -7.52 1.95 -5.86
N ASN A 12 -6.69 2.77 -5.20
CA ASN A 12 -5.72 2.27 -4.25
C ASN A 12 -6.38 1.86 -2.94
N ALA A 13 -6.24 0.58 -2.57
CA ALA A 13 -6.85 0.02 -1.38
C ALA A 13 -5.84 -0.74 -0.53
N LEU A 14 -5.84 -0.44 0.76
CA LEU A 14 -5.24 -1.27 1.79
C LEU A 14 -6.35 -1.86 2.65
N THR A 15 -6.45 -3.19 2.66
CA THR A 15 -7.28 -3.94 3.58
C THR A 15 -6.45 -4.43 4.75
N VAL A 16 -6.91 -4.14 5.97
CA VAL A 16 -6.29 -4.62 7.21
C VAL A 16 -7.31 -5.45 7.98
N ARG A 17 -6.93 -6.68 8.37
CA ARG A 17 -7.76 -7.57 9.20
C ARG A 17 -6.94 -8.09 10.38
N ALA A 18 -7.47 -7.96 11.59
CA ALA A 18 -6.83 -8.54 12.77
C ALA A 18 -6.94 -10.07 12.74
N LEU A 19 -5.82 -10.75 12.99
CA LEU A 19 -5.76 -12.21 13.14
C LEU A 19 -5.67 -12.66 14.61
N GLY A 20 -5.44 -11.71 15.53
CA GLY A 20 -5.11 -12.00 16.93
C GLY A 20 -3.61 -12.26 17.12
N GLY A 21 -3.17 -12.34 18.38
CA GLY A 21 -1.78 -12.65 18.73
C GLY A 21 -0.73 -11.66 18.19
N GLY A 22 -1.10 -10.38 18.02
CA GLY A 22 -0.19 -9.37 17.46
C GLY A 22 0.04 -9.51 15.95
N LYS A 23 -0.89 -10.12 15.22
CA LYS A 23 -0.81 -10.30 13.76
C LYS A 23 -1.97 -9.63 13.02
N LEU A 24 -1.65 -9.07 11.86
CA LEU A 24 -2.60 -8.49 10.91
C LEU A 24 -2.44 -9.19 9.56
N ASN A 25 -3.55 -9.55 8.92
CA ASN A 25 -3.54 -9.82 7.49
C ASN A 25 -3.68 -8.49 6.75
N ILE A 26 -2.75 -8.21 5.85
CA ILE A 26 -2.73 -7.00 5.02
C ILE A 26 -2.88 -7.39 3.56
N SER A 27 -3.57 -6.56 2.78
CA SER A 27 -3.70 -6.71 1.34
C SER A 27 -3.71 -5.35 0.68
N PHE A 28 -2.86 -5.17 -0.31
CA PHE A 28 -2.75 -4.00 -1.15
C PHE A 28 -3.24 -4.34 -2.55
N GLU A 29 -4.10 -3.49 -3.09
CA GLU A 29 -4.49 -3.42 -4.49
C GLU A 29 -4.15 -2.01 -4.94
N LEU A 30 -3.12 -1.88 -5.77
CA LEU A 30 -2.51 -0.61 -6.11
C LEU A 30 -2.52 -0.35 -7.62
N THR A 31 -2.56 0.91 -7.99
CA THR A 31 -2.68 1.45 -9.34
C THR A 31 -1.83 2.71 -9.45
N TYR A 32 -1.00 2.77 -10.49
CA TYR A 32 -0.24 3.94 -10.89
C TYR A 32 -0.72 4.39 -12.29
N PRO A 33 -1.55 5.46 -12.38
CA PRO A 33 -2.03 5.97 -13.65
C PRO A 33 -0.95 6.80 -14.37
N TYR A 34 -0.86 6.64 -15.69
CA TYR A 34 0.07 7.39 -16.53
C TYR A 34 -0.53 7.63 -17.92
N VAL A 35 0.04 8.55 -18.70
CA VAL A 35 -0.45 8.89 -20.04
C VAL A 35 0.60 8.55 -21.09
N VAL A 36 0.20 7.84 -22.14
CA VAL A 36 1.03 7.55 -23.31
C VAL A 36 0.24 7.94 -24.55
N ASN A 37 0.85 8.73 -25.44
CA ASN A 37 0.22 9.21 -26.68
C ASN A 37 -1.16 9.88 -26.49
N GLY A 38 -1.38 10.50 -25.32
CA GLY A 38 -2.65 11.17 -24.99
C GLY A 38 -3.73 10.24 -24.40
N GLU A 39 -3.46 8.95 -24.26
CA GLU A 39 -4.37 7.97 -23.66
C GLU A 39 -4.00 7.66 -22.22
N LEU A 40 -5.01 7.54 -21.35
CA LEU A 40 -4.83 7.16 -19.96
C LEU A 40 -4.62 5.64 -19.86
N GLN A 41 -3.51 5.26 -19.24
CA GLN A 41 -3.12 3.89 -18.94
C GLN A 41 -2.90 3.75 -17.43
N ALA A 42 -2.78 2.51 -16.94
CA ALA A 42 -2.50 2.25 -15.54
C ALA A 42 -1.66 0.99 -15.37
N ASN A 43 -0.61 1.09 -14.54
CA ASN A 43 0.09 -0.07 -14.01
C ASN A 43 -0.59 -0.47 -12.70
N THR A 44 -0.64 -1.77 -12.42
CA THR A 44 -1.25 -2.29 -11.19
C THR A 44 -0.28 -3.19 -10.46
N GLY A 45 -0.38 -3.22 -9.13
CA GLY A 45 0.45 -4.06 -8.28
C GLY A 45 -0.34 -4.54 -7.07
N GLU A 46 -0.10 -5.78 -6.66
CA GLU A 46 -0.78 -6.42 -5.55
C GLU A 46 0.22 -6.98 -4.55
N LEU A 47 -0.13 -6.92 -3.27
CA LEU A 47 0.65 -7.56 -2.21
C LEU A 47 -0.30 -8.04 -1.13
N SER A 48 -0.14 -9.28 -0.68
CA SER A 48 -0.87 -9.79 0.47
C SER A 48 0.06 -10.53 1.42
N GLY A 49 -0.24 -10.47 2.72
CA GLY A 49 0.60 -11.15 3.69
C GLY A 49 0.26 -10.83 5.13
N VAL A 50 1.06 -11.40 6.04
CA VAL A 50 0.88 -11.23 7.48
C VAL A 50 1.92 -10.25 8.03
N ALA A 51 1.45 -9.13 8.57
CA ALA A 51 2.25 -8.17 9.31
C ALA A 51 2.20 -8.46 10.82
N ASN A 52 3.32 -8.25 11.51
CA ASN A 52 3.36 -8.28 12.96
C ASN A 52 3.13 -6.86 13.51
N ILE A 53 2.20 -6.69 14.44
CA ILE A 53 1.89 -5.41 15.07
C ILE A 53 2.38 -5.35 16.51
N LYS A 54 3.03 -4.24 16.85
CA LYS A 54 3.43 -3.88 18.22
C LYS A 54 3.09 -2.41 18.47
N GLY A 55 2.21 -2.16 19.45
CA GLY A 55 1.69 -0.82 19.70
C GLY A 55 0.86 -0.33 18.52
N ASP A 56 1.24 0.80 17.95
CA ASP A 56 0.60 1.45 16.80
C ASP A 56 1.27 1.12 15.46
N THR A 57 2.29 0.27 15.45
CA THR A 57 3.11 0.02 14.26
C THR A 57 3.06 -1.46 13.88
N ALA A 58 2.69 -1.73 12.63
CA ALA A 58 2.72 -3.05 12.03
C ALA A 58 3.78 -3.12 10.93
N VAL A 59 4.55 -4.22 10.90
CA VAL A 59 5.62 -4.43 9.94
C VAL A 59 5.39 -5.74 9.20
N TYR A 60 5.37 -5.65 7.87
CA TYR A 60 5.49 -6.77 6.96
C TYR A 60 6.86 -6.71 6.29
N SER A 61 7.51 -7.85 6.14
CA SER A 61 8.77 -7.95 5.40
C SER A 61 8.74 -9.20 4.52
N SER A 62 9.29 -9.07 3.32
CA SER A 62 9.44 -10.16 2.36
C SER A 62 10.79 -10.08 1.68
N SER A 63 11.30 -11.24 1.27
CA SER A 63 12.50 -11.38 0.45
C SER A 63 12.22 -12.11 -0.88
N GLU A 64 10.95 -12.18 -1.29
CA GLU A 64 10.51 -12.98 -2.45
C GLU A 64 11.07 -12.45 -3.79
N TYR A 65 10.96 -11.13 -4.02
CA TYR A 65 11.45 -10.46 -5.22
C TYR A 65 12.67 -9.57 -4.97
N GLY A 66 12.98 -9.31 -3.69
CA GLY A 66 14.01 -8.41 -3.23
C GLY A 66 13.76 -8.06 -1.77
N SER A 67 14.60 -7.19 -1.19
CA SER A 67 14.39 -6.76 0.20
C SER A 67 13.27 -5.73 0.28
N CYS A 68 12.08 -6.18 0.67
CA CYS A 68 10.90 -5.33 0.85
C CYS A 68 10.46 -5.30 2.30
N THR A 69 10.21 -4.11 2.83
CA THR A 69 9.54 -3.91 4.12
C THR A 69 8.43 -2.88 4.00
N ILE A 70 7.24 -3.23 4.46
CA ILE A 70 6.09 -2.34 4.57
C ILE A 70 5.84 -2.03 6.03
N THR A 71 5.97 -0.75 6.39
CA THR A 71 5.69 -0.24 7.74
C THR A 71 4.38 0.51 7.74
N ILE A 72 3.42 0.05 8.54
CA ILE A 72 2.08 0.62 8.68
C ILE A 72 1.97 1.23 10.07
N THR A 73 1.77 2.55 10.16
CA THR A 73 1.64 3.28 11.43
C THR A 73 0.21 3.78 11.59
N PHE A 74 -0.49 3.33 12.63
CA PHE A 74 -1.86 3.74 12.96
C PHE A 74 -1.84 5.08 13.69
N ILE A 75 -1.96 6.18 12.93
CA ILE A 75 -1.79 7.55 13.45
C ILE A 75 -2.94 7.97 14.37
N LYS A 76 -4.19 7.72 13.96
CA LYS A 76 -5.41 8.03 14.71
C LYS A 76 -6.58 7.20 14.20
N PRO A 77 -7.73 7.14 14.90
CA PRO A 77 -8.88 6.36 14.44
C PRO A 77 -9.26 6.70 12.99
N GLY A 78 -9.18 5.70 12.12
CA GLY A 78 -9.52 5.82 10.70
C GLY A 78 -8.45 6.43 9.79
N MET A 79 -7.23 6.67 10.29
CA MET A 79 -6.10 7.15 9.47
C MET A 79 -4.83 6.39 9.83
N LEU A 80 -4.10 5.95 8.80
CA LEU A 80 -2.80 5.32 8.96
C LEU A 80 -1.83 5.85 7.89
N SER A 81 -0.53 5.70 8.15
CA SER A 81 0.54 5.95 7.20
C SER A 81 1.21 4.64 6.81
N VAL A 82 1.54 4.48 5.54
CA VAL A 82 2.33 3.36 5.01
C VAL A 82 3.64 3.91 4.48
N LYS A 83 4.73 3.25 4.83
CA LYS A 83 6.06 3.46 4.27
C LYS A 83 6.55 2.16 3.65
N GLN A 84 7.05 2.23 2.43
CA GLN A 84 7.75 1.14 1.76
C GLN A 84 9.26 1.38 1.83
N ASP A 85 10.00 0.36 2.25
CA ASP A 85 11.44 0.29 2.14
C ASP A 85 11.76 -0.84 1.14
N GLY A 86 12.40 -0.48 0.02
CA GLY A 86 12.57 -1.33 -1.16
C GLY A 86 11.97 -0.68 -2.42
N SER A 87 12.50 -1.01 -3.59
CA SER A 87 11.95 -0.54 -4.86
C SER A 87 10.57 -1.17 -5.16
N ASP A 88 9.86 -0.62 -6.13
CA ASP A 88 8.66 -1.24 -6.70
C ASP A 88 8.90 -2.70 -7.09
N ALA A 89 10.06 -3.02 -7.68
CA ALA A 89 10.45 -4.37 -8.04
C ALA A 89 10.77 -5.25 -6.82
N ASP A 90 11.48 -4.74 -5.81
CA ASP A 90 11.80 -5.49 -4.59
C ASP A 90 10.54 -5.93 -3.84
N CYS A 91 9.49 -5.10 -3.88
CA CYS A 91 8.19 -5.37 -3.28
C CYS A 91 7.21 -6.12 -4.19
N GLY A 92 7.62 -6.49 -5.41
CA GLY A 92 6.79 -7.25 -6.34
C GLY A 92 5.67 -6.44 -7.01
N PHE A 93 5.62 -5.12 -6.83
CA PHE A 93 4.63 -4.25 -7.46
C PHE A 93 5.01 -3.89 -8.90
N GLY A 94 6.28 -3.54 -9.12
CA GLY A 94 6.84 -3.16 -10.41
C GLY A 94 6.25 -1.87 -11.02
N HIS A 95 6.84 -1.44 -12.14
CA HIS A 95 6.32 -0.40 -13.02
C HIS A 95 5.83 0.90 -12.33
N ASN A 96 6.59 1.39 -11.35
CA ASN A 96 6.31 2.57 -10.53
C ASN A 96 5.08 2.48 -9.62
N VAL A 97 4.65 1.28 -9.28
CA VAL A 97 3.60 1.06 -8.29
C VAL A 97 4.24 0.94 -6.90
N TYR A 98 3.82 1.81 -5.97
CA TYR A 98 4.36 1.91 -4.61
C TYR A 98 3.23 1.95 -3.57
N ALA A 99 3.49 1.37 -2.39
CA ALA A 99 2.53 1.35 -1.28
C ALA A 99 2.59 2.59 -0.37
N ASP A 100 3.55 3.49 -0.58
CA ASP A 100 3.72 4.68 0.25
C ASP A 100 2.49 5.59 0.23
N GLY A 101 2.10 6.07 1.41
CA GLY A 101 1.06 7.07 1.48
C GLY A 101 0.30 7.08 2.80
N THR A 102 -0.68 7.98 2.86
CA THR A 102 -1.63 8.04 3.97
C THR A 102 -2.95 7.44 3.51
N TYR A 103 -3.45 6.46 4.27
CA TYR A 103 -4.70 5.78 3.98
C TYR A 103 -5.77 6.18 5.00
N TYR A 104 -6.99 6.37 4.50
CA TYR A 104 -8.15 6.69 5.31
C TYR A 104 -9.16 5.53 5.27
N LYS A 105 -9.74 5.22 6.42
CA LYS A 105 -10.79 4.20 6.52
C LYS A 105 -12.00 4.67 5.72
N LYS A 106 -12.38 3.90 4.70
CA LYS A 106 -13.64 4.10 3.97
C LYS A 106 -14.81 3.91 4.95
N LYS A 107 -15.73 4.89 4.99
CA LYS A 107 -17.01 4.73 5.71
C LYS A 107 -17.79 3.62 5.01
N LYS A 108 -18.31 2.66 5.79
CA LYS A 108 -19.29 1.69 5.29
C LYS A 108 -20.64 2.37 5.14
#